data_AF-A0A9N9DFP0-F1
#
_entry.id   AF-A0A9N9DFP0-F1
#
_cell.length_a   1.000
_cell.length_b   1.000
_cell.length_c   1.000
_cell.angle_alpha   90.00
_cell.angle_beta   90.00
_cell.angle_gamma   90.00
#
_symmetry.space_group_name_H-M   'P 1'
#
loop_
_entity.id
_entity.type
_entity.pdbx_description
1 polymer ?
#
loop_
_entity_poly.entity_id
_entity_poly.type
_entity_poly.pdbx_seq_one_letter_code
_entity_poly.pdbx_strand_id
1 'polypeptide(L)'
;RVCERHRTFTISSLTVHRFIIAAVTVSSKALCDSYCTNSHYARVGGIPTQELNTLELEFLNLIGWRLICSAEMLQQYYVNLVTQTPQYRMVSTSEQQRLRQQLEQVHESP
;
A
#
# COMPACT_ATOMS: atom_id res chain seq x y z
N ARG A 1 -2.39 5.90 8.70
CA ARG A 1 -2.22 5.08 9.92
C ARG A 1 -1.05 5.51 10.81
N VAL A 2 0.22 5.47 10.40
CA VAL A 2 1.34 5.85 11.31
C VAL A 2 1.24 7.31 11.78
N CYS A 3 1.18 8.28 10.86
CA CYS A 3 1.07 9.70 11.24
C CYS A 3 -0.27 10.06 11.92
N GLU A 4 -1.31 9.25 11.68
CA GLU A 4 -2.61 9.40 12.32
C GLU A 4 -2.56 8.99 13.80
N ARG A 5 -1.84 7.89 14.10
CA ARG A 5 -1.66 7.36 15.45
C ARG A 5 -0.54 8.08 16.22
N HIS A 6 0.47 8.56 15.50
CA HIS A 6 1.65 9.20 16.06
C HIS A 6 1.83 10.57 15.39
N ARG A 7 1.15 11.60 15.91
CA ARG A 7 1.17 12.95 15.32
C ARG A 7 2.53 13.64 15.35
N THR A 8 3.44 13.19 16.19
CA THR A 8 4.83 13.67 16.27
C THR A 8 5.77 12.92 15.31
N PHE A 9 5.29 11.88 14.62
CA PHE A 9 6.09 11.15 13.66
C PHE A 9 6.24 11.95 12.36
N THR A 10 7.46 12.41 12.09
CA THR A 10 7.79 13.21 10.92
C THR A 10 8.47 12.36 9.84
N ILE A 11 7.86 12.32 8.66
CA ILE A 11 8.48 11.75 7.46
C ILE A 11 9.24 12.87 6.75
N SER A 12 10.54 12.68 6.56
CA SER A 12 11.42 13.60 5.83
C SER A 12 12.24 12.85 4.78
N SER A 13 12.95 13.57 3.92
CA SER A 13 13.87 12.96 2.94
C SER A 13 14.94 12.07 3.58
N LEU A 14 15.26 12.27 4.87
CA LEU A 14 16.23 11.46 5.61
C LEU A 14 15.62 10.17 6.20
N THR A 15 14.32 10.18 6.53
CA THR A 15 13.65 9.04 7.21
C THR A 15 12.77 8.21 6.29
N VAL A 16 12.29 8.79 5.18
CA VAL A 16 11.31 8.18 4.28
C VAL A 16 11.80 6.88 3.64
N HIS A 17 13.08 6.80 3.27
CA HIS A 17 13.64 5.62 2.62
C HIS A 17 13.54 4.37 3.50
N ARG A 18 14.06 4.48 4.73
CA ARG A 18 14.00 3.41 5.74
C ARG A 18 12.57 3.05 6.10
N PHE A 19 11.71 4.06 6.21
CA PHE A 19 10.29 3.86 6.48
C PHE A 19 9.60 3.05 5.37
N ILE A 20 9.83 3.38 4.10
CA ILE A 20 9.25 2.66 2.95
C ILE A 20 9.73 1.21 2.92
N ILE A 21 11.03 0.97 3.12
CA ILE A 21 11.57 -0.41 3.13
C ILE A 21 10.88 -1.25 4.21
N ALA A 22 10.74 -0.73 5.42
CA ALA A 22 10.08 -1.44 6.52
C ALA A 22 8.58 -1.67 6.21
N ALA A 23 7.88 -0.64 5.74
CA ALA A 23 6.46 -0.72 5.40
C ALA A 23 6.17 -1.76 4.32
N VAL A 24 6.96 -1.78 3.24
CA VAL A 24 6.84 -2.76 2.15
C VAL A 24 7.16 -4.16 2.65
N THR A 25 8.25 -4.33 3.40
CA THR A 25 8.65 -5.64 3.97
C THR A 25 7.53 -6.24 4.82
N VAL A 26 6.99 -5.46 5.76
CA VAL A 26 5.89 -5.88 6.63
C VAL A 26 4.64 -6.19 5.82
N SER A 27 4.28 -5.34 4.86
CA SER A 27 3.06 -5.52 4.05
C SER A 27 3.13 -6.76 3.18
N SER A 28 4.27 -7.01 2.52
CA SER A 28 4.45 -8.21 1.69
C SER A 28 4.35 -9.48 2.50
N LYS A 29 4.99 -9.55 3.68
CA LYS A 29 4.89 -10.73 4.55
C LYS A 29 3.48 -10.96 5.11
N ALA A 30 2.70 -9.90 5.28
CA ALA A 30 1.39 -9.97 5.90
C ALA A 30 0.25 -10.26 4.90
N LEU A 31 0.42 -9.84 3.65
CA LEU A 31 -0.67 -9.80 2.67
C LEU A 31 -0.41 -10.67 1.44
N CYS A 32 0.83 -11.07 1.18
CA CYS A 32 1.18 -11.87 0.02
C CYS A 32 1.46 -13.32 0.41
N ASP A 33 0.97 -14.28 -0.38
CA ASP A 33 1.24 -15.71 -0.20
C ASP A 33 2.72 -16.07 -0.48
N SER A 34 3.41 -15.22 -1.24
CA SER A 34 4.83 -15.32 -1.55
C SER A 34 5.54 -14.06 -1.10
N TYR A 35 6.54 -14.22 -0.22
CA TYR A 35 7.31 -13.13 0.36
C TYR A 35 8.78 -13.54 0.51
N CYS A 36 9.67 -12.56 0.59
CA CYS A 36 11.11 -12.79 0.74
C CYS A 36 11.56 -12.73 2.20
N THR A 37 12.79 -13.17 2.47
CA THR A 37 13.43 -13.01 3.79
C THR A 37 13.85 -11.56 4.03
N ASN A 38 14.06 -11.18 5.29
CA ASN A 38 14.62 -9.85 5.61
C ASN A 38 15.99 -9.63 4.98
N SER A 39 16.82 -10.67 4.88
CA SER A 39 18.12 -10.53 4.21
C SER A 39 17.98 -10.15 2.73
N HIS A 40 16.93 -10.63 2.05
CA HIS A 40 16.65 -10.28 0.67
C HIS A 40 16.15 -8.83 0.56
N TYR A 41 15.14 -8.46 1.36
CA TYR A 41 14.62 -7.09 1.37
C TYR A 41 15.68 -6.06 1.77
N ALA A 42 16.52 -6.37 2.75
CA ALA A 42 17.61 -5.50 3.21
C ALA A 42 18.68 -5.32 2.13
N ARG A 43 19.01 -6.38 1.38
CA ARG A 43 19.94 -6.30 0.24
C ARG A 43 19.41 -5.38 -0.86
N VAL A 44 18.14 -5.51 -1.22
CA VAL A 44 17.51 -4.63 -2.23
C VAL A 44 17.39 -3.19 -1.71
N GLY A 45 17.03 -3.03 -0.44
CA GLY A 45 16.91 -1.73 0.23
C GLY A 45 18.23 -1.08 0.62
N GLY A 46 19.38 -1.72 0.38
CA GLY A 46 20.70 -1.15 0.67
C GLY A 46 20.97 -0.89 2.16
N ILE A 47 20.36 -1.66 3.07
CA ILE A 47 20.58 -1.53 4.52
C ILE A 47 21.05 -2.85 5.14
N PRO A 48 21.71 -2.82 6.31
CA PRO A 48 22.06 -4.04 7.03
C PRO A 48 20.81 -4.84 7.42
N THR A 49 20.86 -6.17 7.30
CA THR A 49 19.74 -7.04 7.70
C THR A 49 19.29 -6.81 9.15
N GLN A 50 20.24 -6.58 10.06
CA GLN A 50 19.92 -6.29 11.47
C GLN A 50 19.17 -4.96 11.63
N GLU A 51 19.49 -3.98 10.81
CA GLU A 51 18.76 -2.71 10.77
C GLU A 51 17.33 -2.96 10.29
N LEU A 52 17.14 -3.72 9.20
CA LEU A 52 15.79 -4.05 8.72
C LEU A 52 14.99 -4.83 9.76
N ASN A 53 15.60 -5.79 10.46
CA ASN A 53 14.92 -6.54 11.53
C ASN A 53 14.39 -5.59 12.63
N THR A 54 15.18 -4.57 13.00
CA THR A 54 14.79 -3.58 13.99
C THR A 54 13.66 -2.70 13.45
N LEU A 55 13.82 -2.19 12.22
CA LEU A 55 12.82 -1.34 11.57
C LEU A 55 11.49 -2.06 11.35
N GLU A 56 11.51 -3.36 11.04
CA GLU A 56 10.31 -4.19 10.92
C GLU A 56 9.51 -4.20 12.22
N LEU A 57 10.18 -4.46 13.36
CA LEU A 57 9.55 -4.49 14.67
C LEU A 57 9.03 -3.11 15.10
N GLU A 58 9.84 -2.06 14.92
CA GLU A 58 9.43 -0.68 15.21
C GLU A 58 8.20 -0.28 14.39
N PHE A 59 8.17 -0.64 13.10
CA PHE A 59 7.02 -0.37 12.24
C PHE A 59 5.76 -1.08 12.72
N LEU A 60 5.86 -2.37 13.08
CA LEU A 60 4.75 -3.16 13.64
C LEU A 60 4.20 -2.52 14.92
N ASN A 61 5.08 -2.04 15.80
CA ASN A 61 4.69 -1.32 17.01
C ASN A 61 3.99 0.01 16.69
N LEU A 62 4.50 0.79 15.73
CA LEU A 62 3.91 2.06 15.29
C LEU A 62 2.50 1.90 14.70
N ILE A 63 2.22 0.79 14.02
CA ILE A 63 0.85 0.50 13.53
C ILE A 63 0.00 -0.24 14.57
N GLY A 64 0.58 -0.57 15.73
CA GLY A 64 -0.06 -1.36 16.78
C GLY A 64 -0.51 -2.74 16.30
N TRP A 65 0.32 -3.39 15.47
CA TRP A 65 0.07 -4.72 14.94
C TRP A 65 -1.22 -4.86 14.11
N ARG A 66 -1.75 -3.75 13.57
CA ARG A 66 -2.95 -3.73 12.71
C ARG A 66 -2.57 -3.71 11.23
N LEU A 67 -2.22 -4.88 10.69
CA LEU A 67 -1.74 -5.03 9.31
C LEU A 67 -2.86 -5.03 8.26
N ILE A 68 -4.04 -5.55 8.62
CA ILE A 68 -5.17 -5.69 7.69
C ILE A 68 -5.92 -4.35 7.58
N CYS A 69 -6.33 -4.01 6.35
CA CYS A 69 -7.25 -2.92 6.07
C CYS A 69 -8.59 -3.47 5.59
N SER A 70 -9.70 -2.80 5.95
CA SER A 70 -11.00 -3.12 5.38
C SER A 70 -11.07 -2.66 3.93
N ALA A 71 -11.92 -3.30 3.13
CA ALA A 71 -12.16 -2.89 1.75
C ALA A 71 -12.60 -1.42 1.66
N GLU A 72 -13.43 -0.97 2.61
CA GLU A 72 -13.87 0.43 2.71
C GLU A 72 -12.70 1.40 2.91
N MET A 73 -11.76 1.08 3.80
CA MET A 73 -10.59 1.92 4.04
C MET A 73 -9.69 1.99 2.81
N LEU A 74 -9.49 0.85 2.13
CA LEU A 74 -8.70 0.81 0.89
C LEU A 74 -9.37 1.65 -0.21
N GLN A 75 -10.69 1.54 -0.35
CA GLN A 75 -11.47 2.35 -1.27
C GLN A 75 -11.32 3.85 -0.96
N GLN A 76 -11.36 4.24 0.32
CA GLN A 76 -11.17 5.63 0.70
C GLN A 76 -9.78 6.16 0.34
N TYR A 77 -8.72 5.36 0.50
CA TYR A 77 -7.37 5.75 0.05
C TYR A 77 -7.32 5.97 -1.47
N TYR A 78 -7.96 5.08 -2.23
CA TYR A 78 -8.04 5.22 -3.68
C TYR A 78 -8.80 6.49 -4.10
N VAL A 79 -9.97 6.74 -3.50
CA VAL A 79 -10.75 7.97 -3.76
C VAL A 79 -9.90 9.21 -3.48
N ASN A 80 -9.26 9.29 -2.31
CA ASN A 80 -8.42 10.43 -1.94
C ASN A 80 -7.27 10.64 -2.94
N LEU A 81 -6.63 9.57 -3.39
CA LEU A 81 -5.54 9.63 -4.38
C LEU A 81 -6.03 10.18 -5.73
N VAL A 82 -7.15 9.68 -6.24
CA VAL A 82 -7.72 10.13 -7.51
C VAL A 82 -8.16 11.59 -7.42
N THR A 83 -8.82 11.98 -6.33
CA THR A 83 -9.27 13.37 -6.11
C THR A 83 -8.10 14.37 -6.09
N GLN A 84 -6.92 13.96 -5.63
CA GLN A 84 -5.73 14.81 -5.60
C GLN A 84 -4.95 14.87 -6.93
N THR A 85 -5.31 14.02 -7.91
CA THR A 85 -4.55 13.89 -9.16
C THR A 85 -5.42 14.29 -10.36
N PRO A 86 -5.20 15.48 -10.96
CA PRO A 86 -6.11 16.04 -11.98
C PRO A 86 -6.33 15.18 -13.23
N GLN A 87 -5.38 14.31 -13.58
CA GLN A 87 -5.48 13.47 -14.78
C GLN A 87 -6.38 12.23 -14.61
N TYR A 88 -6.82 11.93 -13.39
CA TYR A 88 -7.61 10.74 -13.10
C TYR A 88 -9.02 11.11 -12.65
N ARG A 89 -10.01 10.31 -13.07
CA ARG A 89 -11.41 10.47 -12.68
C ARG A 89 -11.97 9.13 -12.23
N MET A 90 -12.72 9.14 -11.14
CA MET A 90 -13.55 8.02 -10.72
C MET A 90 -14.69 7.83 -11.74
N VAL A 91 -14.76 6.66 -12.36
CA VAL A 91 -15.89 6.30 -13.22
C VAL A 91 -17.11 6.09 -12.33
N SER A 92 -18.23 6.75 -12.64
CA SER A 92 -19.46 6.57 -11.87
C SER A 92 -20.00 5.15 -12.06
N THR A 93 -20.77 4.65 -11.08
CA THR A 93 -21.36 3.30 -11.15
C THR A 93 -22.22 3.11 -12.40
N SER A 94 -22.93 4.16 -12.82
CA SER A 94 -23.75 4.13 -14.05
C SER A 94 -22.90 4.05 -15.32
N GLU A 95 -21.77 4.75 -15.39
CA GLU A 95 -20.81 4.64 -16.48
C GLU A 95 -20.10 3.28 -16.49
N GLN A 96 -19.72 2.75 -15.32
CA GLN A 96 -19.12 1.41 -15.18
C GLN A 96 -20.06 0.31 -15.69
N GLN A 97 -21.36 0.40 -15.38
CA GLN A 97 -22.36 -0.56 -15.86
C GLN A 97 -22.49 -0.50 -17.39
N ARG A 98 -22.51 0.69 -17.98
CA ARG A 98 -22.56 0.85 -19.45
C ARG A 98 -21.33 0.27 -20.15
N LEU A 99 -20.13 0.51 -19.61
CA LEU A 99 -18.87 -0.02 -20.16
C LEU A 99 -18.80 -1.55 -20.08
N ARG A 100 -19.26 -2.15 -18.98
CA ARG A 100 -19.33 -3.62 -18.85
C ARG A 100 -20.29 -4.24 -19.85
N GLN A 101 -21.48 -3.67 -20.01
CA GLN A 101 -22.46 -4.11 -21.00
C GLN A 101 -21.92 -4.02 -22.43
N GLN A 102 -21.14 -2.97 -22.74
CA GLN A 102 -20.50 -2.83 -24.05
C GLN A 102 -19.37 -3.85 -24.29
N LEU A 103 -18.61 -4.24 -23.27
CA LEU A 103 -17.54 -5.23 -23.39
C LEU A 103 -18.09 -6.67 -23.53
N GLU A 104 -19.20 -6.98 -22.84
CA GLU A 104 -19.88 -8.27 -22.96
C GLU A 104 -20.45 -8.48 -24.36
N GLN A 105 -21.01 -7.45 -24.98
CA GLN A 105 -21.53 -7.50 -26.36
C GLN A 105 -20.45 -7.71 -27.44
N VAL A 106 -19.19 -7.35 -27.16
CA VAL A 106 -18.07 -7.56 -28.10
C VAL A 106 -17.56 -9.01 -28.08
N HIS A 107 -17.76 -9.75 -26.99
CA HIS A 107 -17.31 -11.14 -26.88
C HIS A 107 -18.31 -12.18 -27.44
N GLU A 108 -19.53 -11.75 -27.80
CA GLU A 108 -20.59 -12.60 -28.37
C GLU A 108 -20.76 -12.47 -29.89
N SER A 109 -19.85 -11.79 -30.59
CA SER A 109 -19.84 -11.78 -32.07
C SER A 109 -19.06 -12.99 -32.62
N PRO A 110 -19.65 -13.82 -33.50
CA PRO A 110 -19.03 -15.02 -34.05
C PRO A 110 -17.86 -14.73 -35.02
#